data_AF-A0A8H3DGX4-F1
#
_entry.id   AF-A0A8H3DGX4-F1
#
_cell.length_a   1.000
_cell.length_b   1.000
_cell.length_c   1.000
_cell.angle_alpha   90.00
_cell.angle_beta   90.00
_cell.angle_gamma   90.00
#
_symmetry.space_group_name_H-M   'P 1'
#
loop_
_entity.id
_entity.type
_entity.pdbx_description
1 polymer ?
#
loop_
_entity_poly.entity_id
_entity_poly.type
_entity_poly.pdbx_seq_one_letter_code
_entity_poly.pdbx_strand_id
1 'polypeptide(L)'
;MINRYGFPSRGHDIMLARLRTRSRSPWVDQGTTPSSEPRQVLAVNLGKNKSSPPDSVADYLAGVGRFGAHPDVSVLVINVSSPNTPGLRGLQNRGMLEELLDAVCKERDALPRSTLPKIVLKIAPDLDEVAIQDVAEAVRESGADGVIVSNTTIQRPKLQSGRTLITFSACTNPRSASAQEVGGLSGPPLFPLSLKALKTLRAHLPASIPIIGCGGISSGADALEFARAGASSIQLYTAFGYSGVGTARRIKDELTDELKRLGTTWDKLVSEAIQSQAWVKPQGQKALDEGEQEIRDMLDVLAVVGNESDRARVHDADHALPKELVFDSETRRIAQLAEAALASEPRGEGGSVERIPHAQPLAHAIEGSEQTNSTRQVKGALERRRA
;
A
#
# COMPACT_ATOMS: atom_id res chain seq x y z
N MET A 1 18.32 0.71 18.50
CA MET A 1 19.36 0.18 17.59
C MET A 1 19.36 1.01 16.31
N ILE A 2 20.54 1.42 15.83
CA ILE A 2 20.72 2.05 14.50
C ILE A 2 21.43 1.03 13.60
N ASN A 3 20.94 0.82 12.37
CA ASN A 3 21.58 -0.07 11.39
C ASN A 3 21.67 0.57 10.00
N ARG A 4 22.67 0.14 9.23
CA ARG A 4 22.98 0.63 7.87
C ARG A 4 23.34 -0.49 6.90
N TYR A 5 22.67 -1.63 7.04
CA TYR A 5 23.05 -2.85 6.33
C TYR A 5 22.88 -2.77 4.80
N GLY A 6 21.82 -2.10 4.31
CA GLY A 6 21.61 -1.93 2.87
C GLY A 6 21.32 -3.24 2.12
N PHE A 7 20.40 -4.07 2.64
CA PHE A 7 20.00 -5.36 2.07
C PHE A 7 21.14 -6.36 1.77
N PRO A 8 21.93 -6.79 2.78
CA PRO A 8 22.89 -7.86 2.59
C PRO A 8 22.12 -9.16 2.36
N SER A 9 22.04 -9.59 1.11
CA SER A 9 21.37 -10.81 0.67
C SER A 9 22.33 -11.65 -0.16
N ARG A 10 22.15 -12.98 -0.12
CA ARG A 10 22.86 -13.92 -1.00
C ARG A 10 22.13 -14.12 -2.34
N GLY A 11 21.13 -13.29 -2.64
CA GLY A 11 20.35 -13.38 -3.86
C GLY A 11 19.25 -14.45 -3.82
N HIS A 12 18.44 -14.47 -4.87
CA HIS A 12 17.22 -15.28 -4.91
C HIS A 12 17.48 -16.78 -4.91
N ASP A 13 18.51 -17.26 -5.61
CA ASP A 13 18.76 -18.70 -5.74
C ASP A 13 19.11 -19.37 -4.42
N ILE A 14 19.96 -18.72 -3.62
CA ILE A 14 20.36 -19.25 -2.32
C ILE A 14 19.19 -19.20 -1.33
N MET A 15 18.36 -18.15 -1.40
CA MET A 15 17.15 -18.08 -0.58
C MET A 15 16.13 -19.17 -0.98
N LEU A 16 15.91 -19.39 -2.27
CA LEU A 16 15.00 -20.42 -2.77
C LEU A 16 15.47 -21.83 -2.38
N ALA A 17 16.78 -22.09 -2.46
CA ALA A 17 17.34 -23.36 -1.99
C ALA A 17 17.04 -23.60 -0.51
N ARG A 18 17.16 -22.57 0.34
CA ARG A 18 16.82 -22.66 1.77
C ARG A 18 15.34 -22.90 2.02
N LEU A 19 14.46 -22.24 1.26
CA LEU A 19 13.02 -22.45 1.34
C LEU A 19 12.65 -23.90 0.99
N ARG A 20 13.23 -24.45 -0.08
CA ARG A 20 13.02 -25.85 -0.47
C ARG A 20 13.50 -26.83 0.59
N THR A 21 14.62 -26.55 1.26
CA THR A 21 15.09 -27.38 2.37
C THR A 21 14.16 -27.32 3.57
N ARG A 22 13.56 -26.15 3.87
CA ARG A 22 12.57 -26.00 4.95
C ARG A 22 11.35 -26.89 4.72
N SER A 23 10.80 -26.94 3.51
CA SER A 23 9.63 -27.76 3.17
C SER A 23 9.89 -29.26 3.25
N ARG A 24 11.17 -29.66 3.16
CA ARG A 24 11.62 -31.06 3.22
C ARG A 24 12.15 -31.46 4.60
N SER A 25 11.95 -30.61 5.61
CA SER A 25 12.40 -30.88 6.96
C SER A 25 11.71 -32.14 7.51
N PRO A 26 12.45 -33.08 8.16
CA PRO A 26 11.86 -34.29 8.74
C PRO A 26 10.90 -34.00 9.91
N TRP A 27 10.89 -32.76 10.40
CA TRP A 27 9.97 -32.25 11.42
C TRP A 27 8.64 -31.74 10.85
N VAL A 28 8.41 -31.91 9.54
CA VAL A 28 7.20 -31.48 8.83
C VAL A 28 6.54 -32.73 8.27
N ASP A 29 5.26 -32.90 8.54
CA ASP A 29 4.50 -34.02 8.00
C ASP A 29 4.49 -34.00 6.47
N GLN A 30 4.58 -35.18 5.86
CA GLN A 30 4.57 -35.27 4.41
C GLN A 30 3.23 -34.78 3.85
N GLY A 31 3.30 -33.77 2.99
CA GLY A 31 2.12 -33.16 2.36
C GLY A 31 1.66 -31.87 3.03
N THR A 32 2.23 -31.49 4.17
CA THR A 32 2.08 -30.14 4.72
C THR A 32 3.38 -29.37 4.58
N THR A 33 3.27 -28.05 4.59
CA THR A 33 4.38 -27.12 4.73
C THR A 33 4.26 -26.48 6.11
N PRO A 34 5.35 -26.05 6.77
CA PRO A 34 5.24 -25.41 8.08
C PRO A 34 4.23 -24.25 8.11
N SER A 35 4.12 -23.52 7.00
CA SER A 35 3.23 -22.37 6.82
C SER A 35 1.88 -22.71 6.17
N SER A 36 1.59 -23.98 5.89
CA SER A 36 0.23 -24.42 5.53
C SER A 36 -0.58 -24.82 6.75
N GLU A 37 0.05 -24.95 7.92
CA GLU A 37 -0.65 -25.11 9.18
C GLU A 37 -1.48 -23.86 9.50
N PRO A 38 -2.72 -24.01 10.01
CA PRO A 38 -3.52 -22.89 10.43
C PRO A 38 -2.74 -21.98 11.39
N ARG A 39 -2.73 -20.67 11.10
CA ARG A 39 -2.07 -19.61 11.89
C ARG A 39 -0.54 -19.57 11.81
N GLN A 40 0.09 -20.34 10.92
CA GLN A 40 1.50 -20.18 10.59
C GLN A 40 1.65 -19.45 9.25
N VAL A 41 2.43 -18.37 9.22
CA VAL A 41 2.62 -17.55 8.04
C VAL A 41 4.11 -17.47 7.73
N LEU A 42 4.48 -17.74 6.48
CA LEU A 42 5.82 -17.45 5.98
C LEU A 42 5.75 -16.29 5.00
N ALA A 43 6.36 -15.17 5.40
CA ALA A 43 6.50 -13.99 4.59
C ALA A 43 7.92 -13.89 4.00
N VAL A 44 8.03 -13.64 2.70
CA VAL A 44 9.29 -13.31 2.03
C VAL A 44 9.32 -11.81 1.75
N ASN A 45 10.35 -11.12 2.25
CA ASN A 45 10.53 -9.68 2.04
C ASN A 45 11.37 -9.42 0.81
N LEU A 46 10.79 -8.72 -0.17
CA LEU A 46 11.40 -8.35 -1.43
C LEU A 46 11.87 -6.90 -1.39
N GLY A 47 13.04 -6.65 -1.96
CA GLY A 47 13.60 -5.31 -2.07
C GLY A 47 14.38 -5.17 -3.38
N LYS A 48 14.56 -3.93 -3.81
CA LYS A 48 15.31 -3.57 -5.01
C LYS A 48 16.82 -3.62 -4.77
N ASN A 49 17.59 -4.06 -5.75
CA ASN A 49 19.04 -3.99 -5.73
C ASN A 49 19.52 -2.53 -5.79
N LYS A 50 20.67 -2.26 -5.17
CA LYS A 50 21.29 -0.92 -5.17
C LYS A 50 21.70 -0.47 -6.57
N SER A 51 22.09 -1.41 -7.43
CA SER A 51 22.52 -1.16 -8.81
C SER A 51 21.38 -0.92 -9.80
N SER A 52 20.16 -1.34 -9.45
CA SER A 52 18.99 -1.15 -10.32
C SER A 52 18.55 0.32 -10.33
N PRO A 53 17.99 0.81 -11.44
CA PRO A 53 17.46 2.18 -11.52
C PRO A 53 16.50 2.51 -10.36
N PRO A 54 16.41 3.78 -9.92
CA PRO A 54 15.59 4.16 -8.76
C PRO A 54 14.10 3.79 -8.89
N ASP A 55 13.57 3.91 -10.10
CA ASP A 55 12.19 3.67 -10.53
C ASP A 55 11.92 2.23 -10.98
N SER A 56 12.94 1.37 -11.02
CA SER A 56 12.78 0.02 -11.57
C SER A 56 11.93 -0.88 -10.68
N VAL A 57 10.88 -1.46 -11.27
CA VAL A 57 10.03 -2.50 -10.66
C VAL A 57 10.60 -3.92 -10.85
N ALA A 58 11.57 -4.10 -11.75
CA ALA A 58 12.01 -5.41 -12.24
C ALA A 58 12.49 -6.37 -11.16
N ASP A 59 13.22 -5.86 -10.15
CA ASP A 59 13.69 -6.69 -9.03
C ASP A 59 12.53 -7.25 -8.20
N TYR A 60 11.45 -6.47 -8.03
CA TYR A 60 10.26 -6.93 -7.32
C TYR A 60 9.53 -8.00 -8.13
N LEU A 61 9.32 -7.78 -9.43
CA LEU A 61 8.67 -8.77 -10.31
C LEU A 61 9.45 -10.08 -10.33
N ALA A 62 10.77 -10.02 -10.47
CA ALA A 62 11.64 -11.20 -10.40
C ALA A 62 11.51 -11.94 -9.04
N GLY A 63 11.36 -11.19 -7.94
CA GLY A 63 11.08 -11.76 -6.63
C GLY A 63 9.71 -12.42 -6.53
N VAL A 64 8.67 -11.76 -7.05
CA VAL A 64 7.30 -12.30 -7.07
C VAL A 64 7.25 -13.59 -7.88
N GLY A 65 7.76 -13.61 -9.11
CA GLY A 65 7.82 -14.82 -9.93
C GLY A 65 8.63 -15.95 -9.28
N ARG A 66 9.78 -15.62 -8.67
CA ARG A 66 10.69 -16.63 -8.10
C ARG A 66 10.18 -17.26 -6.81
N PHE A 67 9.62 -16.46 -5.91
CA PHE A 67 9.21 -16.92 -4.58
C PHE A 67 7.70 -17.17 -4.48
N GLY A 68 6.89 -16.45 -5.25
CA GLY A 68 5.45 -16.60 -5.25
C GLY A 68 4.99 -17.95 -5.77
N ALA A 69 5.76 -18.62 -6.62
CA ALA A 69 5.50 -19.98 -7.06
C ALA A 69 5.77 -21.05 -5.96
N HIS A 70 6.42 -20.68 -4.84
CA HIS A 70 6.82 -21.64 -3.82
C HIS A 70 5.70 -21.94 -2.81
N PRO A 71 5.27 -23.22 -2.64
CA PRO A 71 4.06 -23.57 -1.87
C PRO A 71 4.01 -22.99 -0.45
N ASP A 72 5.12 -23.04 0.28
CA ASP A 72 5.24 -22.52 1.65
C ASP A 72 5.08 -21.00 1.78
N VAL A 73 5.28 -20.22 0.72
CA VAL A 73 5.27 -18.75 0.80
C VAL A 73 3.82 -18.26 0.81
N SER A 74 3.38 -17.72 1.94
CA SER A 74 2.02 -17.21 2.16
C SER A 74 1.90 -15.72 1.85
N VAL A 75 2.99 -14.96 2.06
CA VAL A 75 3.02 -13.50 1.91
C VAL A 75 4.29 -13.08 1.19
N LEU A 76 4.17 -12.16 0.25
CA LEU A 76 5.26 -11.42 -0.36
C LEU A 76 5.19 -9.98 0.12
N VAL A 77 6.24 -9.52 0.80
CA VAL A 77 6.32 -8.14 1.31
C VAL A 77 7.08 -7.28 0.31
N ILE A 78 6.46 -6.23 -0.20
CA ILE A 78 7.07 -5.23 -1.08
C ILE A 78 7.69 -4.13 -0.21
N ASN A 79 9.01 -4.12 -0.09
CA ASN A 79 9.71 -3.20 0.80
C ASN A 79 10.25 -1.99 0.03
N VAL A 80 9.59 -0.85 0.21
CA VAL A 80 9.95 0.45 -0.39
C VAL A 80 10.50 1.45 0.64
N SER A 81 10.80 1.00 1.85
CA SER A 81 10.93 1.88 3.02
C SER A 81 12.28 1.87 3.73
N SER A 82 13.24 1.06 3.27
CA SER A 82 14.61 1.04 3.80
C SER A 82 15.28 2.42 3.63
N PRO A 83 15.80 3.05 4.70
CA PRO A 83 16.60 4.27 4.58
C PRO A 83 18.03 4.00 4.09
N ASN A 84 18.43 2.73 3.99
CA ASN A 84 19.81 2.31 3.73
C ASN A 84 20.06 1.95 2.25
N THR A 85 19.04 2.11 1.40
CA THR A 85 19.11 1.90 -0.04
C THR A 85 18.79 3.24 -0.71
N PRO A 86 19.78 3.92 -1.33
CA PRO A 86 19.57 5.25 -1.92
C PRO A 86 18.39 5.26 -2.90
N GLY A 87 17.58 6.32 -2.84
CA GLY A 87 16.42 6.52 -3.72
C GLY A 87 15.20 5.65 -3.43
N LEU A 88 15.33 4.57 -2.65
CA LEU A 88 14.25 3.58 -2.45
C LEU A 88 12.97 4.19 -1.88
N ARG A 89 13.10 5.10 -0.91
CA ARG A 89 11.95 5.76 -0.28
C ARG A 89 11.15 6.66 -1.23
N GLY A 90 11.73 7.05 -2.37
CA GLY A 90 11.03 7.77 -3.43
C GLY A 90 9.95 6.94 -4.11
N LEU A 91 10.03 5.60 -4.05
CA LEU A 91 8.97 4.69 -4.53
C LEU A 91 7.67 4.79 -3.71
N GLN A 92 7.65 5.54 -2.61
CA GLN A 92 6.44 5.79 -1.84
C GLN A 92 5.62 6.98 -2.36
N ASN A 93 6.13 7.71 -3.37
CA ASN A 93 5.35 8.72 -4.08
C ASN A 93 4.22 8.05 -4.85
N ARG A 94 3.02 8.67 -4.85
CA ARG A 94 1.78 8.10 -5.40
C ARG A 94 1.95 7.36 -6.73
N GLY A 95 2.30 8.05 -7.81
CA GLY A 95 2.35 7.44 -9.15
C GLY A 95 3.36 6.29 -9.28
N MET A 96 4.54 6.41 -8.66
CA MET A 96 5.53 5.32 -8.68
C MET A 96 5.06 4.11 -7.86
N LEU A 97 4.34 4.36 -6.77
CA LEU A 97 3.80 3.31 -5.92
C LEU A 97 2.64 2.59 -6.59
N GLU A 98 1.75 3.31 -7.26
CA GLU A 98 0.66 2.75 -8.07
C GLU A 98 1.22 1.84 -9.16
N GLU A 99 2.17 2.33 -9.97
CA GLU A 99 2.83 1.54 -11.02
C GLU A 99 3.48 0.27 -10.46
N LEU A 100 4.22 0.40 -9.35
CA LEU A 100 4.85 -0.74 -8.70
C LEU A 100 3.82 -1.75 -8.19
N LEU A 101 2.77 -1.30 -7.49
CA LEU A 101 1.78 -2.18 -6.89
C LEU A 101 0.91 -2.88 -7.94
N ASP A 102 0.53 -2.17 -9.00
CA ASP A 102 -0.18 -2.76 -10.15
C ASP A 102 0.67 -3.86 -10.80
N ALA A 103 1.94 -3.57 -11.11
CA ALA A 103 2.84 -4.52 -11.75
C ALA A 103 3.08 -5.77 -10.89
N VAL A 104 3.31 -5.63 -9.58
CA VAL A 104 3.53 -6.79 -8.69
C VAL A 104 2.26 -7.60 -8.44
N CYS A 105 1.08 -6.96 -8.42
CA CYS A 105 -0.19 -7.68 -8.27
C CYS A 105 -0.50 -8.47 -9.55
N LYS A 106 -0.31 -7.88 -10.73
CA LYS A 106 -0.41 -8.58 -12.02
C LYS A 106 0.53 -9.78 -12.11
N GLU A 107 1.80 -9.62 -11.73
CA GLU A 107 2.77 -10.72 -11.69
C GLU A 107 2.36 -11.82 -10.70
N ARG A 108 1.78 -11.45 -9.55
CA ARG A 108 1.26 -12.40 -8.56
C ARG A 108 0.06 -13.17 -9.09
N ASP A 109 -0.87 -12.49 -9.76
CA ASP A 109 -2.09 -13.09 -10.30
C ASP A 109 -1.81 -14.03 -11.48
N ALA A 110 -0.70 -13.83 -12.19
CA ALA A 110 -0.23 -14.72 -13.25
C ALA A 110 0.47 -16.01 -12.76
N LEU A 111 0.69 -16.17 -11.44
CA LEU A 111 1.38 -17.34 -10.91
C LEU A 111 0.56 -18.63 -11.10
N PRO A 112 1.18 -19.77 -11.48
CA PRO A 112 0.49 -21.03 -11.71
C PRO A 112 0.17 -21.76 -10.39
N ARG A 113 -0.66 -21.16 -9.52
CA ARG A 113 -1.03 -21.70 -8.21
C ARG A 113 -2.51 -21.42 -7.89
N SER A 114 -3.16 -22.39 -7.26
CA SER A 114 -4.55 -22.24 -6.78
C SER A 114 -4.68 -21.23 -5.65
N THR A 115 -3.72 -21.24 -4.72
CA THR A 115 -3.68 -20.31 -3.59
C THR A 115 -2.50 -19.37 -3.79
N LEU A 116 -2.82 -18.14 -4.18
CA LEU A 116 -1.85 -17.10 -4.44
C LEU A 116 -1.32 -16.47 -3.14
N PRO A 117 -0.04 -16.08 -3.07
CA PRO A 117 0.50 -15.38 -1.92
C PRO A 117 -0.11 -13.97 -1.81
N LYS A 118 -0.22 -13.48 -0.58
CA LYS A 118 -0.70 -12.12 -0.29
C LYS A 118 0.39 -11.08 -0.54
N ILE A 119 0.07 -9.97 -1.20
CA ILE A 119 0.98 -8.85 -1.42
C ILE A 119 0.83 -7.86 -0.26
N VAL A 120 1.91 -7.58 0.46
CA VAL A 120 1.89 -6.65 1.61
C VAL A 120 2.93 -5.56 1.43
N LEU A 121 2.51 -4.30 1.39
CA LEU A 121 3.41 -3.15 1.28
C LEU A 121 4.06 -2.85 2.63
N LYS A 122 5.37 -2.55 2.67
CA LYS A 122 6.03 -2.06 3.90
C LYS A 122 6.52 -0.62 3.74
N ILE A 123 5.97 0.29 4.55
CA ILE A 123 6.21 1.74 4.45
C ILE A 123 7.11 2.29 5.56
N ALA A 124 7.66 3.48 5.33
CA ALA A 124 8.47 4.21 6.29
C ALA A 124 7.58 4.96 7.30
N PRO A 125 8.05 5.20 8.53
CA PRO A 125 7.37 6.06 9.50
C PRO A 125 7.56 7.56 9.21
N ASP A 126 8.48 7.89 8.31
CA ASP A 126 8.93 9.25 8.02
C ASP A 126 8.15 9.84 6.84
N LEU A 127 6.82 9.75 6.91
CA LEU A 127 5.88 10.29 5.94
C LEU A 127 5.01 11.33 6.64
N ASP A 128 4.71 12.43 5.97
CA ASP A 128 3.67 13.35 6.44
C ASP A 128 2.27 12.77 6.14
N GLU A 129 1.24 13.49 6.60
CA GLU A 129 -0.14 12.99 6.51
C GLU A 129 -0.63 12.89 5.05
N VAL A 130 -0.18 13.78 4.16
CA VAL A 130 -0.50 13.75 2.73
C VAL A 130 0.15 12.54 2.07
N ALA A 131 1.43 12.29 2.33
CA ALA A 131 2.11 11.12 1.78
C ALA A 131 1.52 9.79 2.31
N ILE A 132 0.99 9.76 3.54
CA ILE A 132 0.26 8.59 4.05
C ILE A 132 -1.07 8.40 3.32
N GLN A 133 -1.76 9.48 2.97
CA GLN A 133 -3.00 9.42 2.17
C GLN A 133 -2.72 8.88 0.77
N ASP A 134 -1.68 9.40 0.10
CA ASP A 134 -1.23 8.92 -1.21
C ASP A 134 -0.91 7.42 -1.20
N VAL A 135 -0.20 6.96 -0.16
CA VAL A 135 0.08 5.54 0.05
C VAL A 135 -1.21 4.73 0.22
N ALA A 136 -2.17 5.23 1.00
CA ALA A 136 -3.43 4.53 1.23
C ALA A 136 -4.24 4.40 -0.05
N GLU A 137 -4.25 5.44 -0.88
CA GLU A 137 -4.94 5.46 -2.17
C GLU A 137 -4.33 4.47 -3.16
N ALA A 138 -3.01 4.50 -3.35
CA ALA A 138 -2.31 3.51 -4.18
C ALA A 138 -2.57 2.05 -3.74
N VAL A 139 -2.69 1.82 -2.43
CA VAL A 139 -3.02 0.50 -1.88
C VAL A 139 -4.48 0.11 -2.16
N ARG A 140 -5.43 1.05 -2.10
CA ARG A 140 -6.85 0.78 -2.41
C ARG A 140 -7.06 0.44 -3.88
N GLU A 141 -6.32 1.09 -4.77
CA GLU A 141 -6.53 1.01 -6.22
C GLU A 141 -5.77 -0.16 -6.87
N SER A 142 -4.72 -0.68 -6.25
CA SER A 142 -3.88 -1.71 -6.87
C SER A 142 -4.39 -3.15 -6.70
N GLY A 143 -4.80 -3.54 -5.50
CA GLY A 143 -5.04 -4.96 -5.15
C GLY A 143 -4.05 -5.54 -4.14
N ALA A 144 -3.22 -4.69 -3.53
CA ALA A 144 -2.41 -5.07 -2.38
C ALA A 144 -3.30 -5.56 -1.21
N ASP A 145 -2.89 -6.65 -0.56
CA ASP A 145 -3.67 -7.34 0.46
C ASP A 145 -3.43 -6.80 1.89
N GLY A 146 -2.51 -5.88 2.10
CA GLY A 146 -2.20 -5.35 3.43
C GLY A 146 -1.00 -4.41 3.47
N VAL A 147 -0.80 -3.79 4.63
CA VAL A 147 0.32 -2.85 4.85
C VAL A 147 1.05 -3.15 6.17
N ILE A 148 2.38 -3.11 6.17
CA ILE A 148 3.22 -3.13 7.37
C ILE A 148 3.65 -1.70 7.70
N VAL A 149 3.29 -1.25 8.91
CA VAL A 149 3.64 0.07 9.46
C VAL A 149 4.40 -0.11 10.78
N SER A 150 5.71 0.11 10.85
CA SER A 150 6.59 0.69 9.84
C SER A 150 7.96 0.03 9.75
N ASN A 151 8.77 0.53 8.82
CA ASN A 151 10.22 0.35 8.82
C ASN A 151 10.89 1.28 9.86
N THR A 152 12.22 1.29 9.87
CA THR A 152 13.05 2.16 10.72
C THR A 152 12.91 3.66 10.37
N THR A 153 13.19 4.54 11.31
CA THR A 153 13.16 6.01 11.12
C THR A 153 14.55 6.60 10.90
N ILE A 154 14.67 7.64 10.07
CA ILE A 154 15.89 8.46 10.00
C ILE A 154 15.93 9.55 11.07
N GLN A 155 14.80 9.82 11.72
CA GLN A 155 14.72 10.80 12.79
C GLN A 155 15.54 10.34 14.02
N ARG A 156 15.92 11.31 14.84
CA ARG A 156 16.61 11.10 16.13
C ARG A 156 15.81 11.77 17.24
N PRO A 157 14.61 11.25 17.57
CA PRO A 157 13.75 11.87 18.56
C PRO A 157 14.41 11.85 19.94
N LYS A 158 14.11 12.88 20.74
CA LYS A 158 14.44 12.88 22.17
C LYS A 158 13.66 11.76 22.86
N LEU A 159 14.29 11.03 23.79
CA LEU A 159 13.60 9.99 24.52
C LEU A 159 12.69 10.61 25.57
N GLN A 160 11.50 10.02 25.77
CA GLN A 160 10.55 10.47 26.79
C GLN A 160 11.13 10.42 28.21
N SER A 161 12.11 9.54 28.46
CA SER A 161 12.83 9.45 29.74
C SER A 161 13.82 10.59 29.99
N GLY A 162 13.90 11.60 29.11
CA GLY A 162 14.90 12.66 29.16
C GLY A 162 16.32 12.18 28.81
N ARG A 163 16.50 10.87 28.57
CA ARG A 163 17.77 10.28 28.16
C ARG A 163 18.07 10.65 26.71
N THR A 164 19.34 10.90 26.41
CA THR A 164 19.76 11.11 25.02
C THR A 164 20.10 9.78 24.36
N LEU A 165 19.85 9.67 23.05
CA LEU A 165 20.34 8.53 22.27
C LEU A 165 21.87 8.54 22.29
N ILE A 166 22.46 7.48 22.84
CA ILE A 166 23.92 7.33 22.93
C ILE A 166 24.38 6.39 21.81
N THR A 167 25.38 6.83 21.06
CA THR A 167 26.14 5.97 20.14
C THR A 167 27.45 5.60 20.81
N PHE A 168 27.70 4.30 21.01
CA PHE A 168 29.01 3.78 21.42
C PHE A 168 29.96 3.81 20.22
N SER A 169 30.23 5.01 19.72
CA SER A 169 31.15 5.26 18.62
C SER A 169 32.14 6.30 19.09
N ALA A 170 33.09 5.83 19.89
CA ALA A 170 34.41 6.41 20.10
C ALA A 170 35.07 5.72 21.29
N CYS A 171 36.16 5.01 21.05
CA CYS A 171 37.21 4.81 22.04
C CYS A 171 37.85 6.15 22.51
N THR A 172 37.18 7.30 22.41
CA THR A 172 37.79 8.62 22.61
C THR A 172 36.93 9.71 23.26
N ASN A 173 35.59 9.68 23.36
CA ASN A 173 34.87 10.65 24.22
C ASN A 173 33.37 10.32 24.47
N PRO A 174 32.95 9.98 25.70
CA PRO A 174 31.54 9.76 26.04
C PRO A 174 30.68 11.04 26.07
N ARG A 175 31.26 12.23 25.80
CA ARG A 175 30.55 13.53 25.83
C ARG A 175 29.89 13.95 24.51
N SER A 176 30.14 13.27 23.38
CA SER A 176 29.39 13.53 22.13
C SER A 176 28.06 12.77 22.13
N ALA A 177 27.16 13.16 23.03
CA ALA A 177 25.91 12.47 23.35
C ALA A 177 24.78 12.66 22.31
N SER A 178 25.08 12.88 21.03
CA SER A 178 24.05 12.91 19.98
C SER A 178 24.23 11.71 19.05
N ALA A 179 23.12 11.02 18.73
CA ALA A 179 23.15 9.87 17.82
C ALA A 179 23.40 10.31 16.38
N GLN A 180 24.67 10.60 16.07
CA GLN A 180 25.17 11.03 14.76
C GLN A 180 25.34 9.89 13.76
N GLU A 181 25.16 8.64 14.20
CA GLU A 181 25.30 7.47 13.34
C GLU A 181 24.25 7.47 12.23
N VAL A 182 24.69 7.41 10.98
CA VAL A 182 23.83 7.30 9.79
C VAL A 182 23.14 5.94 9.76
N GLY A 183 21.90 5.93 9.28
CA GLY A 183 21.08 4.73 9.07
C GLY A 183 19.74 4.80 9.78
N GLY A 184 19.03 3.68 9.76
CA GLY A 184 17.69 3.55 10.34
C GLY A 184 17.71 3.26 11.84
N LEU A 185 17.06 4.12 12.63
CA LEU A 185 16.79 3.92 14.06
C LEU A 185 15.54 3.05 14.27
N SER A 186 15.65 2.12 15.21
CA SER A 186 14.62 1.16 15.61
C SER A 186 14.59 0.99 17.13
N GLY A 187 13.54 0.33 17.63
CA GLY A 187 13.30 0.07 19.05
C GLY A 187 12.36 1.10 19.67
N PRO A 188 12.29 1.18 21.01
CA PRO A 188 11.36 2.04 21.73
C PRO A 188 11.26 3.49 21.21
N PRO A 189 12.35 4.16 20.78
CA PRO A 189 12.25 5.53 20.24
C PRO A 189 11.41 5.66 18.96
N LEU A 190 11.23 4.58 18.22
CA LEU A 190 10.41 4.52 16.99
C LEU A 190 8.91 4.34 17.30
N PHE A 191 8.55 3.83 18.48
CA PHE A 191 7.18 3.52 18.87
C PHE A 191 6.18 4.66 18.58
N PRO A 192 6.38 5.90 19.05
CA PRO A 192 5.40 6.97 18.83
C PRO A 192 5.23 7.33 17.34
N LEU A 193 6.31 7.27 16.55
CA LEU A 193 6.24 7.55 15.11
C LEU A 193 5.50 6.45 14.36
N SER A 194 5.80 5.18 14.66
CA SER A 194 5.14 4.04 14.05
C SER A 194 3.65 3.98 14.41
N LEU A 195 3.30 4.28 15.66
CA LEU A 195 1.91 4.30 16.12
C LEU A 195 1.13 5.47 15.50
N LYS A 196 1.74 6.66 15.37
CA LYS A 196 1.14 7.79 14.67
C LYS A 196 0.85 7.43 13.21
N ALA A 197 1.86 6.96 12.47
CA ALA A 197 1.72 6.59 11.07
C ALA A 197 0.62 5.53 10.86
N LEU A 198 0.52 4.55 11.76
CA LEU A 198 -0.50 3.52 11.70
C LEU A 198 -1.91 4.07 11.92
N LYS A 199 -2.10 4.95 12.91
CA LYS A 199 -3.40 5.61 13.17
C LYS A 199 -3.84 6.45 11.96
N THR A 200 -2.93 7.23 11.38
CA THR A 200 -3.20 8.01 10.17
C THR A 200 -3.58 7.09 9.01
N LEU A 201 -2.79 6.03 8.75
CA LEU A 201 -3.05 5.11 7.65
C LEU A 201 -4.39 4.37 7.81
N ARG A 202 -4.73 3.93 9.03
CA ARG A 202 -5.97 3.20 9.31
C ARG A 202 -7.21 3.99 8.87
N ALA A 203 -7.20 5.31 9.09
CA ALA A 203 -8.27 6.23 8.72
C ALA A 203 -8.47 6.39 7.20
N HIS A 204 -7.47 6.00 6.40
CA HIS A 204 -7.50 6.12 4.94
C HIS A 204 -7.59 4.77 4.21
N LEU A 205 -7.52 3.65 4.95
CA LEU A 205 -7.68 2.31 4.38
C LEU A 205 -9.05 1.71 4.74
N PRO A 206 -9.70 0.97 3.82
CA PRO A 206 -10.94 0.26 4.10
C PRO A 206 -10.72 -0.88 5.09
N ALA A 207 -11.79 -1.28 5.78
CA ALA A 207 -11.75 -2.32 6.82
C ALA A 207 -11.21 -3.67 6.30
N SER A 208 -11.35 -3.94 5.00
CA SER A 208 -10.86 -5.15 4.33
C SER A 208 -9.34 -5.25 4.24
N ILE A 209 -8.60 -4.13 4.35
CA ILE A 209 -7.14 -4.11 4.24
C ILE A 209 -6.52 -4.13 5.64
N PRO A 210 -5.93 -5.25 6.09
CA PRO A 210 -5.28 -5.36 7.39
C PRO A 210 -3.98 -4.56 7.45
N ILE A 211 -3.68 -4.06 8.66
CA ILE A 211 -2.40 -3.39 8.96
C ILE A 211 -1.61 -4.25 9.95
N ILE A 212 -0.33 -4.45 9.66
CA ILE A 212 0.63 -5.13 10.52
C ILE A 212 1.49 -4.08 11.22
N GLY A 213 1.38 -3.97 12.53
CA GLY A 213 2.15 -3.04 13.36
C GLY A 213 3.61 -3.46 13.53
N CYS A 214 4.56 -2.55 13.38
CA CYS A 214 5.99 -2.82 13.50
C CYS A 214 6.76 -1.57 13.92
N GLY A 215 7.13 -1.45 15.18
CA GLY A 215 7.98 -0.34 15.59
C GLY A 215 8.01 -0.13 17.09
N GLY A 216 9.13 -0.45 17.72
CA GLY A 216 9.36 -0.17 19.14
C GLY A 216 8.50 -0.94 20.15
N ILE A 217 7.73 -1.92 19.69
CA ILE A 217 6.93 -2.81 20.56
C ILE A 217 7.86 -3.69 21.40
N SER A 218 7.72 -3.60 22.72
CA SER A 218 8.60 -4.28 23.70
C SER A 218 7.86 -4.94 24.87
N SER A 219 6.57 -4.67 25.00
CA SER A 219 5.66 -5.17 26.05
C SER A 219 4.28 -5.54 25.49
N GLY A 220 3.47 -6.24 26.30
CA GLY A 220 2.05 -6.47 26.03
C GLY A 220 1.22 -5.19 25.96
N ALA A 221 1.56 -4.18 26.76
CA ALA A 221 0.92 -2.86 26.71
C ALA A 221 1.18 -2.15 25.38
N ASP A 222 2.42 -2.19 24.88
CA ASP A 222 2.76 -1.66 23.55
C ASP A 222 1.97 -2.37 22.45
N ALA A 223 1.83 -3.69 22.53
CA ALA A 223 1.04 -4.48 21.57
C ALA A 223 -0.45 -4.08 21.60
N LEU A 224 -0.99 -3.82 22.80
CA LEU A 224 -2.37 -3.38 22.97
C LEU A 224 -2.64 -2.01 22.34
N GLU A 225 -1.69 -1.07 22.42
CA GLU A 225 -1.80 0.24 21.76
C GLU A 225 -1.90 0.09 20.23
N PHE A 226 -1.11 -0.81 19.64
CA PHE A 226 -1.22 -1.14 18.22
C PHE A 226 -2.57 -1.78 17.88
N ALA A 227 -3.08 -2.68 18.72
CA ALA A 227 -4.39 -3.30 18.53
C ALA A 227 -5.52 -2.25 18.53
N ARG A 228 -5.51 -1.33 19.51
CA ARG A 228 -6.47 -0.22 19.63
C ARG A 228 -6.42 0.76 18.45
N ALA A 229 -5.29 0.81 17.76
CA ALA A 229 -5.11 1.62 16.55
C ALA A 229 -5.47 0.84 15.25
N GLY A 230 -5.98 -0.40 15.37
CA GLY A 230 -6.44 -1.20 14.23
C GLY A 230 -5.37 -2.10 13.60
N ALA A 231 -4.26 -2.38 14.29
CA ALA A 231 -3.28 -3.37 13.84
C ALA A 231 -3.83 -4.79 14.00
N SER A 232 -3.96 -5.54 12.90
CA SER A 232 -4.43 -6.93 12.90
C SER A 232 -3.40 -7.90 13.47
N SER A 233 -2.11 -7.57 13.34
CA SER A 233 -1.00 -8.32 13.93
C SER A 233 0.19 -7.39 14.18
N ILE A 234 1.21 -7.87 14.88
CA ILE A 234 2.42 -7.10 15.19
C ILE A 234 3.71 -7.88 14.85
N GLN A 235 4.77 -7.14 14.53
CA GLN A 235 6.12 -7.67 14.28
C GLN A 235 7.10 -7.17 15.35
N LEU A 236 8.02 -8.04 15.74
CA LEU A 236 9.07 -7.76 16.72
C LEU A 236 10.44 -7.88 16.06
N TYR A 237 11.35 -6.97 16.39
CA TYR A 237 12.76 -7.09 16.02
C TYR A 237 13.65 -6.64 17.18
N THR A 238 13.65 -5.35 17.51
CA THR A 238 14.62 -4.79 18.45
C THR A 238 14.46 -5.42 19.84
N ALA A 239 13.24 -5.56 20.36
CA ALA A 239 13.01 -6.22 21.65
C ALA A 239 13.54 -7.66 21.66
N PHE A 240 13.34 -8.42 20.58
CA PHE A 240 13.88 -9.78 20.45
C PHE A 240 15.41 -9.80 20.49
N GLY A 241 16.07 -8.85 19.81
CA GLY A 241 17.53 -8.75 19.80
C GLY A 241 18.15 -8.43 21.16
N TYR A 242 17.48 -7.63 22.01
CA TYR A 242 17.99 -7.26 23.34
C TYR A 242 17.52 -8.19 24.47
N SER A 243 16.30 -8.73 24.39
CA SER A 243 15.68 -9.54 25.46
C SER A 243 15.66 -11.04 25.16
N GLY A 244 16.12 -11.46 23.98
CA GLY A 244 16.30 -12.86 23.60
C GLY A 244 15.00 -13.59 23.22
N VAL A 245 15.12 -14.91 23.07
CA VAL A 245 14.07 -15.78 22.49
C VAL A 245 12.76 -15.81 23.28
N GLY A 246 12.80 -15.52 24.60
CA GLY A 246 11.62 -15.46 25.46
C GLY A 246 10.71 -14.25 25.20
N THR A 247 11.15 -13.26 24.42
CA THR A 247 10.42 -11.99 24.20
C THR A 247 9.01 -12.20 23.66
N ALA A 248 8.85 -13.07 22.65
CA ALA A 248 7.54 -13.31 22.04
C ALA A 248 6.57 -13.99 23.03
N ARG A 249 7.07 -14.89 23.89
CA ARG A 249 6.26 -15.52 24.93
C ARG A 249 5.82 -14.51 25.98
N ARG A 250 6.77 -13.72 26.51
CA ARG A 250 6.52 -12.70 27.52
C ARG A 250 5.48 -11.67 27.08
N ILE A 251 5.61 -11.12 25.87
CA ILE A 251 4.64 -10.14 25.33
C ILE A 251 3.24 -10.76 25.19
N LYS A 252 3.14 -12.02 24.75
CA LYS A 252 1.84 -12.70 24.66
C LYS A 252 1.20 -12.92 26.02
N ASP A 253 1.99 -13.28 27.03
CA ASP A 253 1.48 -13.48 28.40
C ASP A 253 0.99 -12.14 28.98
N GLU A 254 1.82 -11.09 28.92
CA GLU A 254 1.45 -9.72 29.35
C GLU A 254 0.17 -9.22 28.65
N LEU A 255 0.07 -9.41 27.32
CA LEU A 255 -1.09 -9.03 26.52
C LEU A 255 -2.34 -9.84 26.90
N THR A 256 -2.19 -11.14 27.14
CA THR A 256 -3.30 -12.02 27.51
C THR A 256 -3.88 -11.62 28.87
N ASP A 257 -3.03 -11.29 29.84
CA ASP A 257 -3.47 -10.86 31.16
C ASP A 257 -4.21 -9.52 31.11
N GLU A 258 -3.73 -8.59 30.28
CA GLU A 258 -4.39 -7.30 30.08
C GLU A 258 -5.73 -7.44 29.34
N LEU A 259 -5.83 -8.30 28.32
CA LEU A 259 -7.09 -8.58 27.62
C LEU A 259 -8.13 -9.21 28.55
N LYS A 260 -7.71 -10.13 29.44
CA LYS A 260 -8.59 -10.70 30.48
C LYS A 260 -9.10 -9.62 31.44
N ARG A 261 -8.22 -8.71 31.88
CA ARG A 261 -8.60 -7.58 32.75
C ARG A 261 -9.63 -6.67 32.09
N LEU A 262 -9.51 -6.46 30.78
CA LEU A 262 -10.45 -5.67 29.98
C LEU A 262 -11.72 -6.43 29.57
N GLY A 263 -11.82 -7.74 29.84
CA GLY A 263 -12.96 -8.56 29.45
C GLY A 263 -13.15 -8.66 27.93
N THR A 264 -12.06 -8.63 27.14
CA THR A 264 -12.11 -8.66 25.68
C THR A 264 -11.09 -9.64 25.08
N THR A 265 -11.14 -9.84 23.76
CA THR A 265 -10.15 -10.62 23.01
C THR A 265 -9.41 -9.71 22.03
N TRP A 266 -8.25 -10.16 21.53
CA TRP A 266 -7.51 -9.45 20.49
C TRP A 266 -8.41 -9.19 19.27
N ASP A 267 -9.06 -10.24 18.76
CA ASP A 267 -9.88 -10.15 17.55
C ASP A 267 -11.06 -9.19 17.73
N LYS A 268 -11.72 -9.20 18.91
CA LYS A 268 -12.80 -8.28 19.22
C LYS A 268 -12.30 -6.83 19.27
N LEU A 269 -11.23 -6.58 20.03
CA LEU A 269 -10.65 -5.25 20.19
C LEU A 269 -10.21 -4.65 18.84
N VAL A 270 -9.52 -5.45 18.02
CA VAL A 270 -9.06 -5.03 16.70
C VAL A 270 -10.23 -4.80 15.76
N SER A 271 -11.24 -5.68 15.76
CA SER A 271 -12.42 -5.52 14.89
C SER A 271 -13.19 -4.24 15.22
N GLU A 272 -13.38 -3.94 16.51
CA GLU A 272 -14.02 -2.70 16.96
C GLU A 272 -13.18 -1.46 16.57
N ALA A 273 -11.85 -1.52 16.70
CA ALA A 273 -10.96 -0.45 16.26
C ALA A 273 -11.05 -0.24 14.74
N ILE A 274 -11.00 -1.31 13.94
CA ILE A 274 -11.12 -1.22 12.49
C ILE A 274 -12.48 -0.67 12.08
N GLN A 275 -13.58 -1.17 12.65
CA GLN A 275 -14.93 -0.71 12.30
C GLN A 275 -15.15 0.78 12.61
N SER A 276 -14.56 1.27 13.69
CA SER A 276 -14.71 2.68 14.10
C SER A 276 -13.77 3.65 13.38
N GLN A 277 -12.67 3.15 12.81
CA GLN A 277 -11.60 4.00 12.26
C GLN A 277 -11.39 3.81 10.76
N ALA A 278 -11.86 2.73 10.14
CA ALA A 278 -11.58 2.47 8.74
C ALA A 278 -12.23 3.50 7.81
N TRP A 279 -11.55 3.75 6.69
CA TRP A 279 -12.09 4.55 5.61
C TRP A 279 -13.34 3.89 5.03
N VAL A 280 -14.39 4.70 4.85
CA VAL A 280 -15.62 4.32 4.16
C VAL A 280 -15.69 5.13 2.88
N LYS A 281 -15.89 4.43 1.76
CA LYS A 281 -16.05 5.07 0.45
C LYS A 281 -17.22 6.07 0.51
N PRO A 282 -17.01 7.36 0.16
CA PRO A 282 -18.09 8.35 0.15
C PRO A 282 -19.25 7.90 -0.74
N GLN A 283 -20.48 8.14 -0.30
CA GLN A 283 -21.68 7.87 -1.09
C GLN A 283 -21.63 8.69 -2.39
N GLY A 284 -21.84 8.05 -3.55
CA GLY A 284 -21.72 8.67 -4.87
C GLY A 284 -20.39 8.37 -5.59
N GLN A 285 -19.30 8.14 -4.86
CA GLN A 285 -18.01 7.78 -5.47
C GLN A 285 -18.08 6.47 -6.25
N LYS A 286 -18.93 5.53 -5.83
CA LYS A 286 -19.12 4.27 -6.56
C LYS A 286 -19.62 4.50 -8.00
N ALA A 287 -20.55 5.43 -8.20
CA ALA A 287 -21.06 5.76 -9.53
C ALA A 287 -20.01 6.50 -10.38
N LEU A 288 -19.17 7.31 -9.74
CA LEU A 288 -18.03 7.97 -10.40
C LEU A 288 -16.99 6.94 -10.86
N ASP A 289 -16.56 6.03 -9.99
CA ASP A 289 -15.58 5.00 -10.33
C ASP A 289 -16.12 4.01 -11.37
N GLU A 290 -17.41 3.65 -11.31
CA GLU A 290 -18.07 2.84 -12.34
C GLU A 290 -18.07 3.56 -13.70
N GLY A 291 -18.40 4.86 -13.72
CA GLY A 291 -18.32 5.66 -14.94
C GLY A 291 -16.89 5.83 -15.46
N GLU A 292 -15.91 5.96 -14.57
CA GLU A 292 -14.50 6.06 -14.95
C GLU A 292 -13.97 4.74 -15.56
N GLN A 293 -14.32 3.60 -14.95
CA GLN A 293 -13.95 2.29 -15.49
C GLN A 293 -14.60 2.04 -16.86
N GLU A 294 -15.87 2.40 -17.04
CA GLU A 294 -16.54 2.33 -18.35
C GLU A 294 -15.81 3.17 -19.42
N ILE A 295 -15.34 4.36 -19.05
CA ILE A 295 -14.54 5.22 -19.94
C ILE A 295 -13.19 4.57 -20.27
N ARG A 296 -12.49 3.98 -19.29
CA ARG A 296 -11.23 3.25 -19.52
C ARG A 296 -11.42 2.06 -20.46
N ASP A 297 -12.45 1.24 -20.22
CA ASP A 297 -12.77 0.08 -21.06
C ASP A 297 -13.10 0.52 -22.50
N MET A 298 -13.81 1.63 -22.68
CA MET A 298 -14.06 2.23 -24.00
C MET A 298 -12.78 2.68 -24.70
N LEU A 299 -11.85 3.32 -23.97
CA LEU A 299 -10.56 3.76 -24.51
C LEU A 299 -9.70 2.58 -24.94
N ASP A 300 -9.68 1.49 -24.17
CA ASP A 300 -8.97 0.26 -24.52
C ASP A 300 -9.54 -0.39 -25.80
N VAL A 301 -10.86 -0.40 -25.95
CA VAL A 301 -11.52 -0.86 -27.19
C VAL A 301 -11.15 0.03 -28.38
N LEU A 302 -11.14 1.36 -28.20
CA LEU A 302 -10.75 2.31 -29.25
C LEU A 302 -9.28 2.20 -29.64
N ALA A 303 -8.39 1.91 -28.68
CA ALA A 303 -6.97 1.66 -28.97
C ALA A 303 -6.78 0.42 -29.87
N VAL A 304 -7.59 -0.62 -29.65
CA VAL A 304 -7.51 -1.88 -30.40
C VAL A 304 -8.24 -1.81 -31.76
N VAL A 305 -9.45 -1.26 -31.79
CA VAL A 305 -10.37 -1.34 -32.94
C VAL A 305 -10.47 -0.02 -33.72
N GLY A 306 -10.03 1.10 -33.15
CA GLY A 306 -10.11 2.44 -33.77
C GLY A 306 -9.21 2.62 -34.98
N ASN A 307 -9.61 3.53 -35.87
CA ASN A 307 -8.79 3.90 -37.02
C ASN A 307 -7.56 4.74 -36.58
N GLU A 308 -6.63 5.01 -37.50
CA GLU A 308 -5.39 5.76 -37.20
C GLU A 308 -5.64 7.13 -36.55
N SER A 309 -6.76 7.79 -36.88
CA SER A 309 -7.14 9.09 -36.30
C SER A 309 -7.73 8.97 -34.89
N ASP A 310 -8.46 7.89 -34.61
CA ASP A 310 -9.01 7.61 -33.28
C ASP A 310 -7.88 7.26 -32.31
N ARG A 311 -6.90 6.47 -32.76
CA ARG A 311 -5.70 6.14 -31.98
C ARG A 311 -4.83 7.36 -31.68
N ALA A 312 -4.68 8.29 -32.64
CA ALA A 312 -3.94 9.53 -32.42
C ALA A 312 -4.61 10.45 -31.39
N ARG A 313 -5.95 10.52 -31.38
CA ARG A 313 -6.71 11.35 -30.42
C ARG A 313 -6.67 10.82 -28.99
N VAL A 314 -6.69 9.50 -28.82
CA VAL A 314 -6.49 8.87 -27.49
C VAL A 314 -5.09 9.21 -26.96
N HIS A 315 -4.07 9.13 -27.82
CA HIS A 315 -2.70 9.46 -27.47
C HIS A 315 -2.51 10.96 -27.12
N ASP A 316 -3.14 11.87 -27.86
CA ASP A 316 -3.07 13.32 -27.58
C ASP A 316 -3.82 13.71 -26.29
N ALA A 317 -4.94 13.05 -25.99
CA ALA A 317 -5.69 13.26 -24.74
C ALA A 317 -4.90 12.85 -23.50
N ASP A 318 -4.03 11.84 -23.61
CA ASP A 318 -3.17 11.37 -22.52
C ASP A 318 -1.94 12.28 -22.31
N HIS A 319 -1.56 13.08 -23.31
CA HIS A 319 -0.40 13.99 -23.27
C HIS A 319 -0.72 15.46 -23.02
N ALA A 320 -1.99 15.90 -23.13
CA ALA A 320 -2.38 17.30 -22.98
C ALA A 320 -2.60 17.76 -21.51
N LEU A 321 -2.40 16.91 -20.51
CA LEU A 321 -2.69 17.23 -19.11
C LEU A 321 -1.45 17.78 -18.36
N PRO A 322 -1.48 19.02 -17.84
CA PRO A 322 -0.39 19.54 -17.02
C PRO A 322 -0.34 18.79 -15.68
N LYS A 323 0.85 18.32 -15.27
CA LYS A 323 1.07 17.53 -14.03
C LYS A 323 0.92 18.31 -12.72
N GLU A 324 0.64 19.61 -12.77
CA GLU A 324 0.61 20.48 -11.60
C GLU A 324 -0.61 21.41 -11.66
N LEU A 325 -1.77 21.00 -11.14
CA LEU A 325 -2.86 21.92 -10.76
C LEU A 325 -3.82 21.24 -9.78
N VAL A 326 -3.85 21.79 -8.56
CA VAL A 326 -4.66 21.35 -7.42
C VAL A 326 -6.10 21.84 -7.60
N PHE A 327 -6.95 21.05 -8.26
CA PHE A 327 -8.42 20.99 -8.16
C PHE A 327 -8.85 19.68 -8.82
N ASP A 328 -9.81 18.96 -8.20
CA ASP A 328 -10.58 17.80 -8.74
C ASP A 328 -10.37 17.58 -10.25
N SER A 329 -9.31 16.82 -10.54
CA SER A 329 -8.80 16.57 -11.88
C SER A 329 -9.61 15.51 -12.61
N GLU A 330 -10.25 14.62 -11.84
CA GLU A 330 -11.12 13.54 -12.31
C GLU A 330 -12.35 14.11 -13.02
N THR A 331 -13.07 15.05 -12.38
CA THR A 331 -14.36 15.52 -12.89
C THR A 331 -14.22 16.37 -14.15
N ARG A 332 -13.13 17.13 -14.30
CA ARG A 332 -12.82 17.84 -15.55
C ARG A 332 -12.33 16.92 -16.66
N ARG A 333 -11.50 15.93 -16.34
CA ARG A 333 -11.00 14.95 -17.31
C ARG A 333 -12.17 14.11 -17.85
N ILE A 334 -13.09 13.68 -16.97
CA ILE A 334 -14.32 12.98 -17.33
C ILE A 334 -15.25 13.88 -18.15
N ALA A 335 -15.43 15.16 -17.80
CA ALA A 335 -16.25 16.08 -18.59
C ALA A 335 -15.69 16.34 -20.00
N GLN A 336 -14.37 16.45 -20.15
CA GLN A 336 -13.71 16.67 -21.44
C GLN A 336 -13.65 15.39 -22.30
N LEU A 337 -13.46 14.22 -21.68
CA LEU A 337 -13.56 12.92 -22.36
C LEU A 337 -15.00 12.64 -22.82
N ALA A 338 -16.00 13.00 -21.99
CA ALA A 338 -17.41 12.94 -22.37
C ALA A 338 -17.74 13.92 -23.50
N GLU A 339 -17.22 15.15 -23.51
CA GLU A 339 -17.36 16.07 -24.65
C GLU A 339 -16.70 15.55 -25.93
N ALA A 340 -15.53 14.92 -25.84
CA ALA A 340 -14.83 14.33 -26.98
C ALA A 340 -15.59 13.12 -27.56
N ALA A 341 -16.15 12.26 -26.70
CA ALA A 341 -16.99 11.13 -27.10
C ALA A 341 -18.36 11.55 -27.65
N LEU A 342 -18.91 12.68 -27.18
CA LEU A 342 -20.16 13.27 -27.70
C LEU A 342 -19.95 14.13 -28.97
N ALA A 343 -18.70 14.47 -29.32
CA ALA A 343 -18.34 15.19 -30.54
C ALA A 343 -18.07 14.27 -31.74
N SER A 344 -17.94 12.96 -31.52
CA SER A 344 -17.86 11.96 -32.57
C SER A 344 -19.26 11.56 -33.07
N GLU A 345 -19.78 12.28 -34.07
CA GLU A 345 -20.76 11.70 -35.00
C GLU A 345 -20.03 11.21 -36.27
N PRO A 346 -20.43 10.07 -36.85
CA PRO A 346 -20.01 9.71 -38.20
C PRO A 346 -20.80 10.54 -39.21
N ARG A 347 -20.13 11.41 -39.95
CA ARG A 347 -20.69 11.95 -41.20
C ARG A 347 -20.57 10.87 -42.28
N GLY A 348 -21.62 10.06 -42.42
CA GLY A 348 -21.80 9.12 -43.52
C GLY A 348 -23.28 8.99 -43.86
N GLU A 349 -23.63 9.27 -45.11
CA GLU A 349 -24.99 9.22 -45.65
C GLU A 349 -25.59 7.81 -45.52
N GLY A 350 -26.83 7.72 -45.02
CA GLY A 350 -27.70 6.56 -45.21
C GLY A 350 -27.49 5.38 -44.26
N GLY A 351 -27.71 5.55 -42.96
CA GLY A 351 -27.89 4.43 -42.03
C GLY A 351 -28.49 4.91 -40.72
N SER A 352 -29.67 4.42 -40.36
CA SER A 352 -30.33 4.73 -39.09
C SER A 352 -29.48 4.25 -37.91
N VAL A 353 -28.93 5.17 -37.14
CA VAL A 353 -28.20 4.88 -35.90
C VAL A 353 -29.22 4.64 -34.78
N GLU A 354 -29.24 3.44 -34.22
CA GLU A 354 -29.91 3.17 -32.95
C GLU A 354 -29.27 4.04 -31.86
N ARG A 355 -30.11 4.81 -31.16
CA ARG A 355 -29.69 5.71 -30.07
C ARG A 355 -28.90 4.93 -29.02
N ILE A 356 -27.72 5.44 -28.67
CA ILE A 356 -26.94 4.99 -27.51
C ILE A 356 -27.84 5.10 -26.26
N PRO A 357 -28.17 4.01 -25.53
CA PRO A 357 -29.28 4.01 -24.58
C PRO A 357 -29.01 4.75 -23.25
N HIS A 358 -27.80 5.27 -23.02
CA HIS A 358 -27.34 5.62 -21.67
C HIS A 358 -26.75 7.03 -21.51
N ALA A 359 -27.18 8.00 -22.33
CA ALA A 359 -26.93 9.43 -22.04
C ALA A 359 -27.81 9.97 -20.89
N GLN A 360 -28.90 9.28 -20.53
CA GLN A 360 -29.86 9.70 -19.49
C GLN A 360 -29.37 9.50 -18.04
N PRO A 361 -28.68 8.40 -17.66
CA PRO A 361 -28.19 8.20 -16.31
C PRO A 361 -27.15 9.24 -15.86
N LEU A 362 -26.23 9.64 -16.76
CA LEU A 362 -25.20 10.64 -16.48
C LEU A 362 -25.80 12.05 -16.27
N ALA A 363 -26.79 12.41 -17.09
CA ALA A 363 -27.55 13.65 -16.93
C ALA A 363 -28.35 13.68 -15.62
N HIS A 364 -28.96 12.56 -15.23
CA HIS A 364 -29.68 12.42 -13.95
C HIS A 364 -28.75 12.47 -12.73
N ALA A 365 -27.55 11.91 -12.83
CA ALA A 365 -26.54 11.97 -11.77
C ALA A 365 -26.07 13.41 -11.50
N ILE A 366 -25.99 14.22 -12.56
CA ILE A 366 -25.66 15.66 -12.47
C ILE A 366 -26.85 16.46 -11.90
N GLU A 367 -28.10 16.15 -12.29
CA GLU A 367 -29.31 16.81 -11.80
C GLU A 367 -29.55 16.66 -10.29
N GLY A 368 -29.05 15.59 -9.66
CA GLY A 368 -29.17 15.37 -8.22
C GLY A 368 -28.18 16.15 -7.35
N SER A 369 -27.16 16.81 -7.95
CA SER A 369 -26.03 17.42 -7.24
C SER A 369 -26.10 18.96 -7.28
N GLU A 370 -27.05 19.57 -6.57
CA GLU A 370 -27.31 21.02 -6.62
C GLU A 370 -26.29 21.91 -5.85
N GLN A 371 -25.00 21.55 -5.81
CA GLN A 371 -24.08 22.17 -4.85
C GLN A 371 -22.96 23.09 -5.38
N THR A 372 -22.83 23.37 -6.68
CA THR A 372 -21.84 24.39 -7.11
C THR A 372 -22.23 25.21 -8.35
N ASN A 373 -21.62 26.40 -8.48
CA ASN A 373 -21.70 27.24 -9.69
C ASN A 373 -21.28 26.49 -10.96
N SER A 374 -20.43 25.48 -10.83
CA SER A 374 -19.92 24.63 -11.91
C SER A 374 -21.01 23.70 -12.47
N THR A 375 -21.86 23.12 -11.60
CA THR A 375 -22.99 22.28 -12.02
C THR A 375 -24.01 23.06 -12.86
N ARG A 376 -24.22 24.35 -12.55
CA ARG A 376 -25.10 25.25 -13.32
C ARG A 376 -24.56 25.57 -14.72
N GLN A 377 -23.24 25.67 -14.89
CA GLN A 377 -22.64 25.97 -16.20
C GLN A 377 -22.72 24.78 -17.15
N VAL A 378 -22.52 23.56 -16.65
CA VAL A 378 -22.68 22.31 -17.42
C VAL A 378 -24.15 22.10 -17.81
N LYS A 379 -25.08 22.31 -16.88
CA LYS A 379 -26.53 22.28 -17.17
C LYS A 379 -26.94 23.29 -18.26
N GLY A 380 -26.43 24.52 -18.19
CA GLY A 380 -26.71 25.55 -19.20
C GLY A 380 -26.14 25.22 -20.59
N ALA A 381 -25.03 24.48 -20.68
CA ALA A 381 -24.48 24.02 -21.96
C ALA A 381 -25.33 22.91 -22.59
N LEU A 382 -25.88 22.01 -21.77
CA LEU A 382 -26.76 20.92 -22.20
C LEU A 382 -28.14 21.41 -22.66
N GLU A 383 -28.73 22.38 -21.95
CA GLU A 383 -30.04 22.96 -22.30
C GLU A 383 -29.99 23.76 -23.62
N ARG A 384 -28.90 24.49 -23.89
CA ARG A 384 -28.67 25.23 -25.15
C ARG A 384 -28.51 24.33 -26.38
N ARG A 385 -28.25 23.04 -26.19
CA ARG A 385 -28.09 22.05 -27.26
C ARG A 385 -29.36 21.22 -27.49
N ARG A 386 -30.35 21.36 -26.57
CA ARG A 386 -31.63 20.64 -26.58
C ARG A 386 -32.76 21.48 -27.20
N ALA A 387 -32.64 22.81 -27.17
CA ALA A 387 -33.42 23.76 -27.95
C ALA A 387 -32.76 23.96 -29.33
#